data_AF-A0A9J6DUS5-F1
#
_entry.id   AF-A0A9J6DUS5-F1
#
_cell.length_a   1.000
_cell.length_b   1.000
_cell.length_c   1.000
_cell.angle_alpha   90.00
_cell.angle_beta   90.00
_cell.angle_gamma   90.00
#
_symmetry.space_group_name_H-M   'P 1'
#
loop_
_entity.id
_entity.type
_entity.pdbx_description
1 polymer ?
#
loop_
_entity_poly.entity_id
_entity_poly.type
_entity_poly.pdbx_seq_one_letter_code
_entity_poly.pdbx_strand_id
1 'polypeptide(L)'
;MDACGKSCTPVIHYQRRTFKSCSVVLPLDVVATVGVEDPVADVVDLLAQELVNQVDQLVCCISRFSKGDSVCSAQPFHFWPAKCGHWVTVVYPDGISQENLCEYCLVCPTGASYTGCSFYPRISRTFASPTVYAFPDDLASEPYLRNVHVGLNPPSGCEVQLVFGQYRYRHYQQDRMDDNGWGCAYRSLQTIISWFQLQGYTECATPTHREIQQVN
;
A
#
# COMPACT_ATOMS: atom_id res chain seq x y z
N MET A 1 13.34 41.91 16.26
CA MET A 1 14.20 41.02 15.46
C MET A 1 13.37 40.59 14.27
N ASP A 2 13.43 41.39 13.21
CA ASP A 2 12.66 41.19 11.99
C ASP A 2 13.43 40.28 11.05
N ALA A 3 12.81 39.18 10.63
CA ALA A 3 13.18 38.48 9.41
C ALA A 3 11.91 38.35 8.56
N CYS A 4 11.74 39.38 7.73
CA CYS A 4 10.78 39.53 6.65
C CYS A 4 10.62 38.22 5.85
N GLY A 5 9.39 37.69 5.82
CA GLY A 5 8.97 36.71 4.84
C GLY A 5 9.23 37.29 3.45
N LYS A 6 10.07 36.61 2.66
CA LYS A 6 10.41 37.05 1.29
C LYS A 6 9.12 37.07 0.47
N SER A 7 8.59 38.27 0.24
CA SER A 7 7.56 38.53 -0.77
C SER A 7 8.15 38.22 -2.15
N CYS A 8 7.93 37.00 -2.63
CA CYS A 8 8.24 36.63 -4.00
C CYS A 8 7.17 37.25 -4.91
N THR A 9 7.43 38.45 -5.44
CA THR A 9 6.57 39.03 -6.47
C THR A 9 6.66 38.14 -7.73
N PRO A 10 5.56 37.55 -8.21
CA PRO A 10 5.61 36.71 -9.41
C PRO A 10 6.02 37.58 -10.61
N VAL A 11 7.16 37.26 -11.21
CA VAL A 11 7.61 37.90 -12.46
C VAL A 11 7.06 37.07 -13.61
N ILE A 12 6.11 37.63 -14.36
CA ILE A 12 5.57 36.99 -15.57
C ILE A 12 6.52 37.29 -16.73
N HIS A 13 7.29 36.28 -17.13
CA HIS A 13 8.16 36.35 -18.31
C HIS A 13 7.39 35.89 -19.55
N TYR A 14 7.02 36.81 -20.43
CA TYR A 14 6.31 36.50 -21.66
C TYR A 14 7.29 36.15 -22.79
N GLN A 15 7.28 34.88 -23.20
CA GLN A 15 8.00 34.40 -24.39
C GLN A 15 7.04 33.79 -25.41
N ARG A 16 6.99 34.34 -26.63
CA ARG A 16 6.29 33.71 -27.77
C ARG A 16 7.14 32.55 -28.31
N ARG A 17 6.88 31.34 -27.82
CA ARG A 17 7.40 30.08 -28.36
C ARG A 17 6.26 29.07 -28.43
N THR A 18 6.35 28.13 -29.36
CA THR A 18 5.52 26.93 -29.33
C THR A 18 6.04 26.02 -28.22
N PHE A 19 5.22 25.81 -27.19
CA PHE A 19 5.50 24.86 -26.12
C PHE A 19 4.52 23.70 -26.19
N LYS A 20 4.98 22.50 -25.83
CA LYS A 20 4.09 21.40 -25.48
C LYS A 20 3.83 21.51 -23.98
N SER A 21 2.56 21.65 -23.61
CA SER A 21 2.12 21.63 -22.22
C SER A 21 1.45 20.30 -21.91
N CYS A 22 1.72 19.77 -20.72
CA CYS A 22 0.97 18.67 -20.15
C CYS A 22 0.29 19.15 -18.86
N SER A 23 -0.80 18.48 -18.48
CA SER A 23 -1.45 18.66 -17.19
C SER A 23 -1.56 17.30 -16.55
N VAL A 24 -1.20 17.21 -15.27
CA VAL A 24 -1.27 15.98 -14.49
C VAL A 24 -2.03 16.28 -13.21
N VAL A 25 -2.91 15.36 -12.81
CA VAL A 25 -3.59 15.41 -11.52
C VAL A 25 -2.66 14.78 -10.48
N LEU A 26 -2.43 15.48 -9.38
CA LEU A 26 -1.67 14.97 -8.25
C LEU A 26 -2.64 14.44 -7.19
N PRO A 27 -2.78 13.10 -7.04
CA PRO A 27 -3.63 12.51 -6.01
C PRO A 27 -2.93 12.64 -4.66
N LEU A 28 -3.52 13.43 -3.76
CA LEU A 28 -3.04 13.56 -2.39
C LEU A 28 -3.81 12.60 -1.49
N ASP A 29 -3.08 11.78 -0.74
CA ASP A 29 -3.59 10.81 0.22
C ASP A 29 -2.54 10.60 1.32
N VAL A 30 -2.79 11.11 2.52
CA VAL A 30 -1.79 11.22 3.58
C VAL A 30 -2.26 10.50 4.82
N VAL A 31 -1.35 9.74 5.43
CA VAL A 31 -1.54 9.13 6.74
C VAL A 31 -0.53 9.71 7.74
N ALA A 32 -1.01 10.04 8.94
CA ALA A 32 -0.20 10.53 10.03
C ALA A 32 -0.59 9.83 11.34
N THR A 33 0.38 9.59 12.21
CA THR A 33 0.15 9.05 13.57
C THR A 33 0.27 10.18 14.57
N VAL A 34 -0.72 10.32 15.45
CA VAL A 34 -0.76 11.32 16.51
C VAL A 34 -1.05 10.65 17.85
N GLY A 35 -0.56 11.25 18.92
CA GLY A 35 -0.95 10.93 20.29
C GLY A 35 -2.41 11.33 20.55
N VAL A 36 -3.09 10.57 21.42
CA VAL A 36 -4.49 10.86 21.80
C VAL A 36 -4.62 12.22 22.49
N GLU A 37 -3.55 12.66 23.17
CA GLU A 37 -3.49 13.91 23.93
C GLU A 37 -2.78 15.04 23.17
N ASP A 38 -2.43 14.84 21.89
CA ASP A 38 -1.71 15.85 21.11
C ASP A 38 -2.61 17.09 20.88
N PRO A 39 -2.08 18.31 21.04
CA PRO A 39 -2.81 19.52 20.70
C PRO A 39 -3.25 19.51 19.23
N VAL A 40 -4.48 19.93 18.95
CA VAL A 40 -5.03 20.00 17.58
C VAL A 40 -4.15 20.83 16.65
N ALA A 41 -3.48 21.87 17.16
CA ALA A 41 -2.55 22.69 16.38
C ALA A 41 -1.38 21.85 15.83
N ASP A 42 -0.78 21.01 16.67
CA ASP A 42 0.35 20.15 16.30
C ASP A 42 -0.10 19.10 15.26
N VAL A 43 -1.33 18.60 15.38
CA VAL A 43 -1.93 17.69 14.39
C VAL A 43 -2.09 18.38 13.02
N VAL A 44 -2.56 19.63 13.01
CA VAL A 44 -2.71 20.41 11.77
C VAL A 44 -1.35 20.68 11.12
N ASP A 45 -0.36 21.07 11.91
CA ASP A 45 1.00 21.32 11.43
C ASP A 45 1.63 20.05 10.85
N LEU A 46 1.45 18.91 11.52
CA LEU A 46 1.90 17.60 11.03
C LEU A 46 1.24 17.24 9.70
N LEU A 47 -0.09 17.37 9.59
CA LEU A 47 -0.80 17.06 8.33
C LEU A 47 -0.37 17.98 7.19
N ALA A 48 -0.15 19.27 7.47
CA ALA A 48 0.36 20.22 6.48
C ALA A 48 1.77 19.83 6.00
N GLN A 49 2.63 19.42 6.93
CA GLN A 49 3.98 18.95 6.61
C GLN A 49 3.95 17.68 5.74
N GLU A 50 3.11 16.70 6.09
CA GLU A 50 2.99 15.46 5.32
C GLU A 50 2.40 15.68 3.92
N LEU A 51 1.47 16.62 3.76
CA LEU A 51 0.98 17.03 2.44
C LEU A 51 2.09 17.63 1.58
N VAL A 52 2.92 18.52 2.14
CA VAL A 52 4.07 19.10 1.42
C VAL A 52 5.07 18.01 1.04
N ASN A 53 5.40 17.12 1.98
CA ASN A 53 6.30 15.99 1.74
C ASN A 53 5.77 15.10 0.60
N GLN A 54 4.47 14.81 0.56
CA GLN A 54 3.89 13.98 -0.49
C GLN A 54 3.89 14.68 -1.85
N VAL A 55 3.62 15.98 -1.92
CA VAL A 55 3.73 16.75 -3.17
C VAL A 55 5.14 16.61 -3.74
N ASP A 56 6.17 16.76 -2.91
CA ASP A 56 7.56 16.59 -3.34
C ASP A 56 7.84 15.15 -3.82
N GLN A 57 7.32 14.14 -3.13
CA GLN A 57 7.45 12.74 -3.54
C GLN A 57 6.77 12.44 -4.88
N LEU A 58 5.57 12.97 -5.11
CA LEU A 58 4.85 12.85 -6.38
C LEU A 58 5.62 13.51 -7.52
N VAL A 59 6.13 14.72 -7.32
CA VAL A 59 6.96 15.42 -8.32
C VAL A 59 8.26 14.65 -8.60
N CYS A 60 8.90 14.10 -7.57
CA CYS A 60 10.10 13.26 -7.74
C CYS A 60 9.79 11.98 -8.52
N CYS A 61 8.66 11.31 -8.24
CA CYS A 61 8.23 10.13 -8.97
C CYS A 61 7.97 10.48 -10.45
N ILE A 62 7.17 11.52 -10.70
CA ILE A 62 6.82 11.94 -12.06
C ILE A 62 8.07 12.32 -12.86
N SER A 63 8.97 13.13 -12.28
CA SER A 63 10.21 13.53 -12.96
C SER A 63 11.14 12.36 -13.26
N ARG A 64 11.19 11.34 -12.40
CA ARG A 64 12.02 10.15 -12.59
C ARG A 64 11.49 9.21 -13.68
N PHE A 65 10.17 9.06 -13.79
CA PHE A 65 9.55 8.05 -14.64
C PHE A 65 8.95 8.59 -15.94
N SER A 66 8.77 9.90 -16.06
CA SER A 66 8.36 10.53 -17.32
C SER A 66 9.48 10.39 -18.36
N LYS A 67 9.11 10.05 -19.60
CA LYS A 67 10.06 9.81 -20.70
C LYS A 67 9.67 10.63 -21.91
N GLY A 68 10.59 11.48 -22.36
CA GLY A 68 10.37 12.36 -23.51
C GLY A 68 9.15 13.26 -23.32
N ASP A 69 8.21 13.20 -24.24
CA ASP A 69 6.95 13.97 -24.19
C ASP A 69 5.83 13.26 -23.38
N SER A 70 6.08 12.05 -22.86
CA SER A 70 5.10 11.29 -22.09
C SER A 70 5.31 11.49 -20.59
N VAL A 71 4.26 11.98 -19.91
CA VAL A 71 4.26 12.20 -18.47
C VAL A 71 3.51 11.08 -17.78
N CYS A 72 4.13 10.46 -16.78
CA CYS A 72 3.49 9.40 -16.01
C CYS A 72 2.59 9.99 -14.91
N SER A 73 1.48 9.33 -14.61
CA SER A 73 0.75 9.51 -13.35
C SER A 73 1.53 8.87 -12.20
N ALA A 74 1.32 9.37 -10.99
CA ALA A 74 1.88 8.80 -9.77
C ALA A 74 0.79 8.67 -8.71
N GLN A 75 0.84 7.60 -7.91
CA GLN A 75 -0.17 7.26 -6.92
C GLN A 75 0.49 6.89 -5.59
N PRO A 76 0.11 7.51 -4.47
CA PRO A 76 0.57 7.11 -3.14
C PRO A 76 -0.12 5.83 -2.66
N PHE A 77 0.60 5.01 -1.90
CA PHE A 77 0.08 3.81 -1.25
C PHE A 77 0.65 3.69 0.16
N HIS A 78 -0.21 3.30 1.10
CA HIS A 78 0.14 3.22 2.51
C HIS A 78 0.37 1.78 2.95
N PHE A 79 1.41 1.58 3.76
CA PHE A 79 1.82 0.29 4.27
C PHE A 79 2.05 0.38 5.77
N TRP A 80 1.76 -0.72 6.47
CA TRP A 80 2.10 -0.90 7.88
C TRP A 80 3.03 -2.11 8.04
N PRO A 81 4.34 -1.97 7.77
CA PRO A 81 5.27 -3.07 7.91
C PRO A 81 5.41 -3.45 9.40
N ALA A 82 5.10 -4.70 9.74
CA ALA A 82 5.14 -5.20 11.12
C ALA A 82 6.49 -4.98 11.84
N LYS A 83 7.58 -4.80 11.10
CA LYS A 83 8.94 -4.56 11.64
C LYS A 83 9.25 -3.09 11.90
N CYS A 84 8.54 -2.16 11.27
CA CYS A 84 8.85 -0.73 11.32
C CYS A 84 8.10 -0.02 12.45
N GLY A 85 6.90 -0.50 12.83
CA GLY A 85 6.10 0.10 13.89
C GLY A 85 5.58 1.51 13.57
N HIS A 86 5.71 1.94 12.32
CA HIS A 86 5.23 3.22 11.80
C HIS A 86 4.71 3.05 10.37
N TRP A 87 3.91 4.01 9.91
CA TRP A 87 3.43 4.05 8.53
C TRP A 87 4.57 4.25 7.54
N VAL A 88 4.42 3.65 6.37
CA VAL A 88 5.29 3.90 5.22
C VAL A 88 4.40 4.21 4.03
N THR A 89 4.59 5.38 3.44
CA THR A 89 3.94 5.76 2.17
C THR A 89 4.93 5.60 1.04
N VAL A 90 4.53 4.92 -0.03
CA VAL A 90 5.31 4.79 -1.26
C VAL A 90 4.50 5.32 -2.42
N VAL A 91 5.14 6.14 -3.27
CA VAL A 91 4.51 6.70 -4.47
C VAL A 91 4.92 5.87 -5.68
N TYR A 92 3.96 5.21 -6.33
CA TYR A 92 4.22 4.43 -7.55
C TYR A 92 3.84 5.18 -8.82
N PRO A 93 4.67 5.09 -9.87
CA PRO A 93 4.26 5.51 -11.21
C PRO A 93 3.22 4.53 -11.76
N ASP A 94 2.19 5.08 -12.38
CA ASP A 94 1.13 4.31 -13.02
C ASP A 94 1.64 3.61 -14.28
N GLY A 95 1.11 2.42 -14.58
CA GLY A 95 1.45 1.65 -15.77
C GLY A 95 2.86 1.05 -15.83
N ILE A 96 3.65 1.10 -14.75
CA ILE A 96 4.97 0.47 -14.66
C ILE A 96 4.88 -0.92 -14.01
N SER A 97 5.52 -1.93 -14.62
CA SER A 97 5.52 -3.29 -14.11
C SER A 97 6.21 -3.41 -12.74
N GLN A 98 5.72 -4.33 -11.91
CA GLN A 98 6.21 -4.56 -10.55
C GLN A 98 7.72 -4.87 -10.47
N GLU A 99 8.29 -5.49 -11.51
CA GLU A 99 9.74 -5.75 -11.62
C GLU A 99 10.56 -4.46 -11.58
N ASN A 100 10.12 -3.42 -12.29
CA ASN A 100 10.78 -2.10 -12.30
C ASN A 100 10.50 -1.30 -11.01
N LEU A 101 9.37 -1.58 -10.34
CA LEU A 101 9.04 -0.99 -9.04
C LEU A 101 9.94 -1.52 -7.92
N CYS A 102 10.40 -2.77 -8.02
CA CYS A 102 11.31 -3.38 -7.03
C CYS A 102 12.60 -2.56 -6.87
N GLU A 103 13.20 -2.12 -7.97
CA GLU A 103 14.42 -1.30 -7.95
C GLU A 103 14.16 0.11 -7.36
N TYR A 104 12.99 0.68 -7.62
CA TYR A 104 12.59 1.98 -7.08
C TYR A 104 12.32 1.93 -5.56
N CYS A 105 11.61 0.91 -5.07
CA CYS A 105 11.33 0.73 -3.63
C CYS A 105 12.60 0.55 -2.79
N LEU A 106 13.65 -0.04 -3.39
CA LEU A 106 14.94 -0.26 -2.73
C LEU A 106 15.68 1.06 -2.45
N VAL A 107 15.31 2.14 -3.15
CA VAL A 107 15.85 3.49 -3.03
C VAL A 107 14.76 4.39 -2.47
N CYS A 108 14.43 4.21 -1.20
CA CYS A 108 13.48 5.07 -0.51
C CYS A 108 13.90 6.56 -0.63
N PRO A 109 12.99 7.51 -0.88
CA PRO A 109 13.33 8.93 -1.08
C PRO A 109 14.03 9.59 0.10
N THR A 110 13.94 9.02 1.31
CA THR A 110 14.62 9.49 2.52
C THR A 110 16.12 9.16 2.58
N GLY A 111 16.68 8.53 1.55
CA GLY A 111 18.11 8.17 1.49
C GLY A 111 18.48 6.97 2.38
N ALA A 112 17.50 6.38 3.08
CA ALA A 112 17.67 5.11 3.78
C ALA A 112 17.72 3.98 2.75
N SER A 113 18.92 3.57 2.37
CA SER A 113 19.12 2.38 1.56
C SER A 113 18.78 1.15 2.42
N TYR A 114 17.64 0.51 2.20
CA TYR A 114 17.32 -0.79 2.82
C TYR A 114 18.22 -1.94 2.33
N THR A 115 19.21 -1.63 1.49
CA THR A 115 20.24 -2.51 0.92
C THR A 115 21.10 -3.23 1.98
N GLY A 116 21.07 -2.80 3.24
CA GLY A 116 21.72 -3.50 4.37
C GLY A 116 20.89 -4.64 4.98
N CYS A 117 19.60 -4.77 4.62
CA CYS A 117 18.79 -5.90 5.08
C CYS A 117 19.05 -7.13 4.21
N SER A 118 19.61 -8.19 4.79
CA SER A 118 19.82 -9.52 4.18
C SER A 118 18.51 -10.25 3.76
N PHE A 119 17.40 -9.52 3.61
CA PHE A 119 16.07 -9.98 3.24
C PHE A 119 15.57 -9.33 1.93
N TYR A 120 16.50 -9.06 1.00
CA TYR A 120 16.27 -8.48 -0.33
C TYR A 120 14.98 -8.95 -1.06
N PRO A 121 14.66 -10.26 -1.17
CA PRO A 121 13.45 -10.70 -1.86
C PRO A 121 12.16 -10.47 -1.09
N ARG A 122 12.22 -10.19 0.23
CA ARG A 122 11.02 -9.94 1.06
C ARG A 122 10.60 -8.48 1.04
N ILE A 123 11.54 -7.54 0.96
CA ILE A 123 11.24 -6.09 0.99
C ILE A 123 10.44 -5.65 -0.24
N SER A 124 10.78 -6.15 -1.43
CA SER A 124 10.05 -5.82 -2.65
C SER A 124 8.58 -6.27 -2.62
N ARG A 125 8.27 -7.35 -1.89
CA ARG A 125 6.90 -7.85 -1.74
C ARG A 125 6.12 -7.15 -0.64
N THR A 126 6.80 -6.65 0.41
CA THR A 126 6.17 -5.86 1.48
C THR A 126 5.49 -4.60 0.93
N PHE A 127 5.99 -4.05 -0.17
CA PHE A 127 5.46 -2.86 -0.82
C PHE A 127 4.77 -3.19 -2.16
N ALA A 128 4.20 -4.37 -2.30
CA ALA A 128 3.43 -4.75 -3.48
C ALA A 128 1.97 -4.25 -3.37
N SER A 129 1.28 -4.11 -4.50
CA SER A 129 -0.15 -3.76 -4.52
C SER A 129 -1.02 -4.65 -3.58
N PRO A 130 -0.82 -5.98 -3.51
CA PRO A 130 -1.61 -6.83 -2.60
C PRO A 130 -1.33 -6.62 -1.10
N THR A 131 -0.23 -5.97 -0.74
CA THR A 131 0.18 -5.72 0.66
C THR A 131 -0.12 -4.29 1.11
N VAL A 132 -0.74 -3.48 0.26
CA VAL A 132 -1.27 -2.16 0.63
C VAL A 132 -2.20 -2.33 1.82
N TYR A 133 -2.09 -1.42 2.79
CA TYR A 133 -2.92 -1.44 3.96
C TYR A 133 -4.38 -1.20 3.57
N ALA A 134 -5.26 -2.10 3.99
CA ALA A 134 -6.70 -1.94 3.83
C ALA A 134 -7.25 -1.20 5.05
N PHE A 135 -7.73 0.03 4.83
CA PHE A 135 -8.38 0.82 5.87
C PHE A 135 -9.76 0.24 6.22
N PRO A 136 -10.36 0.63 7.36
CA PRO A 136 -11.65 0.07 7.78
C PRO A 136 -12.75 0.12 6.72
N ASP A 137 -12.82 1.20 5.94
CA ASP A 137 -13.81 1.34 4.86
C ASP A 137 -13.52 0.38 3.69
N ASP A 138 -12.26 0.18 3.34
CA ASP A 138 -11.86 -0.81 2.34
C ASP A 138 -12.27 -2.22 2.78
N LEU A 139 -11.98 -2.56 4.05
CA LEU A 139 -12.32 -3.84 4.65
C LEU A 139 -13.84 -4.06 4.72
N ALA A 140 -14.63 -3.01 4.98
CA ALA A 140 -16.08 -3.06 5.01
C ALA A 140 -16.68 -3.35 3.62
N SER A 141 -16.00 -2.91 2.56
CA SER A 141 -16.39 -3.18 1.17
C SER A 141 -16.02 -4.58 0.68
N GLU A 142 -15.13 -5.28 1.40
CA GLU A 142 -14.67 -6.60 0.98
C GLU A 142 -15.73 -7.68 1.19
N PRO A 143 -15.87 -8.63 0.24
CA PRO A 143 -16.83 -9.72 0.37
C PRO A 143 -16.45 -10.75 1.45
N TYR A 144 -15.26 -10.66 2.05
CA TYR A 144 -14.75 -11.66 2.98
C TYR A 144 -14.03 -11.03 4.15
N LEU A 145 -14.32 -11.55 5.34
CA LEU A 145 -13.64 -11.14 6.56
C LEU A 145 -12.15 -11.47 6.48
N ARG A 146 -11.30 -10.55 6.95
CA ARG A 146 -9.86 -10.79 7.11
C ARG A 146 -9.52 -11.09 8.55
N ASN A 147 -8.51 -11.93 8.76
CA ASN A 147 -7.84 -12.13 10.06
C ASN A 147 -8.80 -12.30 11.25
N VAL A 148 -9.83 -13.14 11.12
CA VAL A 148 -10.89 -13.33 12.12
C VAL A 148 -10.39 -13.80 13.51
N HIS A 149 -9.10 -14.15 13.63
CA HIS A 149 -8.44 -14.46 14.89
C HIS A 149 -8.04 -13.20 15.69
N VAL A 150 -7.95 -12.03 15.05
CA VAL A 150 -7.57 -10.76 15.69
C VAL A 150 -8.71 -10.30 16.59
N GLY A 151 -8.39 -9.95 17.83
CA GLY A 151 -9.36 -9.54 18.85
C GLY A 151 -9.94 -10.69 19.68
N LEU A 152 -9.57 -11.94 19.39
CA LEU A 152 -9.88 -13.07 20.26
C LEU A 152 -8.92 -13.14 21.45
N ASN A 153 -9.43 -13.52 22.61
CA ASN A 153 -8.59 -13.73 23.79
C ASN A 153 -7.70 -14.98 23.59
N PRO A 154 -6.40 -14.90 23.87
CA PRO A 154 -5.55 -16.07 23.84
C PRO A 154 -5.94 -17.06 24.95
N PRO A 155 -5.78 -18.37 24.71
CA PRO A 155 -5.95 -19.37 25.77
C PRO A 155 -4.98 -19.14 26.94
N SER A 156 -5.44 -19.40 28.16
CA SER A 156 -4.64 -19.20 29.38
C SER A 156 -3.66 -20.37 29.61
N GLY A 157 -2.44 -20.04 30.07
CA GLY A 157 -1.48 -21.05 30.54
C GLY A 157 -0.63 -21.72 29.44
N CYS A 158 -0.59 -21.14 28.24
CA CYS A 158 0.25 -21.64 27.14
C CYS A 158 0.95 -20.50 26.40
N GLU A 159 2.04 -20.84 25.71
CA GLU A 159 2.64 -19.99 24.69
C GLU A 159 1.80 -20.09 23.40
N VAL A 160 1.42 -18.94 22.85
CA VAL A 160 0.60 -18.87 21.63
C VAL A 160 1.48 -18.38 20.49
N GLN A 161 1.51 -19.16 19.40
CA GLN A 161 2.14 -18.77 18.15
C GLN A 161 1.07 -18.68 17.06
N LEU A 162 1.03 -17.55 16.37
CA LEU A 162 0.02 -17.23 15.37
C LEU A 162 0.62 -17.18 13.97
N VAL A 163 -0.25 -17.26 12.97
CA VAL A 163 0.13 -16.98 11.59
C VAL A 163 0.65 -15.54 11.46
N PHE A 164 1.74 -15.38 10.71
CA PHE A 164 2.25 -14.07 10.34
C PHE A 164 1.67 -13.66 8.98
N GLY A 165 1.14 -12.45 8.87
CA GLY A 165 0.53 -11.92 7.64
C GLY A 165 -1.00 -11.97 7.67
N GLN A 166 -1.61 -11.59 6.54
CA GLN A 166 -3.05 -11.46 6.40
C GLN A 166 -3.65 -12.60 5.57
N TYR A 167 -4.88 -12.99 5.90
CA TYR A 167 -5.68 -13.97 5.13
C TYR A 167 -7.16 -13.60 5.13
N ARG A 168 -7.91 -14.14 4.17
CA ARG A 168 -9.38 -14.06 4.10
C ARG A 168 -10.01 -15.34 4.65
N TYR A 169 -11.07 -15.18 5.44
CA TYR A 169 -11.80 -16.30 5.99
C TYR A 169 -12.79 -16.87 4.96
N ARG A 170 -12.48 -18.06 4.44
CA ARG A 170 -13.35 -18.80 3.51
C ARG A 170 -14.13 -19.86 4.25
N HIS A 171 -15.44 -19.90 4.04
CA HIS A 171 -16.36 -20.83 4.72
C HIS A 171 -17.49 -21.27 3.79
N TYR A 172 -18.32 -22.20 4.27
CA TYR A 172 -19.45 -22.75 3.50
C TYR A 172 -20.43 -21.68 3.02
N GLN A 173 -21.14 -21.99 1.93
CA GLN A 173 -22.20 -21.15 1.36
C GLN A 173 -21.72 -19.80 0.79
N GLN A 174 -20.40 -19.62 0.65
CA GLN A 174 -19.83 -18.52 -0.13
C GLN A 174 -19.87 -18.82 -1.63
N ASP A 175 -19.71 -17.79 -2.46
CA ASP A 175 -19.58 -17.91 -3.93
C ASP A 175 -20.79 -18.51 -4.65
N ARG A 176 -21.97 -18.47 -4.02
CA ARG A 176 -23.20 -19.13 -4.51
C ARG A 176 -23.04 -20.65 -4.68
N MET A 177 -22.21 -21.28 -3.86
CA MET A 177 -22.02 -22.72 -3.84
C MET A 177 -22.57 -23.33 -2.54
N ASP A 178 -23.48 -24.29 -2.65
CA ASP A 178 -23.87 -25.12 -1.50
C ASP A 178 -22.87 -26.27 -1.34
N ASP A 179 -21.85 -26.01 -0.55
CA ASP A 179 -20.79 -26.96 -0.22
C ASP A 179 -20.90 -27.56 1.18
N ASN A 180 -22.11 -27.51 1.75
CA ASN A 180 -22.39 -28.09 3.05
C ASN A 180 -22.14 -29.61 3.05
N GLY A 181 -21.36 -30.09 4.01
CA GLY A 181 -21.02 -31.50 4.17
C GLY A 181 -19.86 -32.03 3.32
N TRP A 182 -19.35 -31.28 2.34
CA TRP A 182 -18.24 -31.75 1.48
C TRP A 182 -17.16 -30.70 1.13
N GLY A 183 -17.41 -29.41 1.42
CA GLY A 183 -16.52 -28.31 1.05
C GLY A 183 -15.32 -28.06 1.98
N CYS A 184 -15.15 -28.82 3.06
CA CYS A 184 -14.24 -28.45 4.16
C CYS A 184 -12.79 -28.18 3.70
N ALA A 185 -12.25 -29.10 2.89
CA ALA A 185 -10.89 -29.01 2.36
C ALA A 185 -10.77 -27.89 1.33
N TYR A 186 -11.80 -27.67 0.51
CA TYR A 186 -11.84 -26.59 -0.48
C TYR A 186 -11.77 -25.22 0.20
N ARG A 187 -12.59 -24.97 1.23
CA ARG A 187 -12.58 -23.69 1.96
C ARG A 187 -11.28 -23.45 2.73
N SER A 188 -10.69 -24.51 3.28
CA SER A 188 -9.36 -24.46 3.89
C SER A 188 -8.28 -24.08 2.87
N LEU A 189 -8.30 -24.70 1.69
CA LEU A 189 -7.38 -24.37 0.60
C LEU A 189 -7.56 -22.93 0.11
N GLN A 190 -8.79 -22.48 -0.08
CA GLN A 190 -9.08 -21.10 -0.47
C GLN A 190 -8.57 -20.08 0.56
N THR A 191 -8.67 -20.39 1.86
CA THR A 191 -8.09 -19.57 2.94
C THR A 191 -6.55 -19.50 2.81
N ILE A 192 -5.88 -20.63 2.59
CA ILE A 192 -4.42 -20.68 2.40
C ILE A 192 -4.00 -19.88 1.17
N ILE A 193 -4.68 -20.04 0.04
CA ILE A 193 -4.38 -19.30 -1.20
C ILE A 193 -4.56 -17.79 -0.98
N SER A 194 -5.58 -17.39 -0.24
CA SER A 194 -5.79 -15.97 0.07
C SER A 194 -4.63 -15.35 0.86
N TRP A 195 -3.94 -16.13 1.70
CA TRP A 195 -2.74 -15.67 2.40
C TRP A 195 -1.62 -15.38 1.40
N PHE A 196 -1.35 -16.29 0.46
CA PHE A 196 -0.34 -16.06 -0.58
C PHE A 196 -0.63 -14.82 -1.42
N GLN A 197 -1.90 -14.58 -1.75
CA GLN A 197 -2.33 -13.37 -2.46
C GLN A 197 -2.04 -12.11 -1.64
N LEU A 198 -2.53 -12.05 -0.40
CA LEU A 198 -2.39 -10.86 0.45
C LEU A 198 -0.95 -10.60 0.91
N GLN A 199 -0.04 -11.56 0.72
CA GLN A 199 1.38 -11.40 1.00
C GLN A 199 2.20 -11.14 -0.30
N GLY A 200 1.52 -10.98 -1.45
CA GLY A 200 2.17 -10.69 -2.72
C GLY A 200 2.99 -11.86 -3.30
N TYR A 201 2.68 -13.10 -2.93
CA TYR A 201 3.30 -14.29 -3.51
C TYR A 201 2.64 -14.74 -4.81
N THR A 202 1.39 -14.35 -5.05
CA THR A 202 0.67 -14.70 -6.26
C THR A 202 -0.38 -13.64 -6.58
N GLU A 203 -0.58 -13.39 -7.87
CA GLU A 203 -1.69 -12.59 -8.40
C GLU A 203 -2.84 -13.48 -8.87
N CYS A 204 -2.67 -14.80 -8.87
CA CYS A 204 -3.70 -15.74 -9.30
C CYS A 204 -4.93 -15.61 -8.41
N ALA A 205 -6.12 -15.60 -9.02
CA ALA A 205 -7.38 -15.59 -8.29
C ALA A 205 -7.54 -16.84 -7.40
N THR A 206 -8.35 -16.72 -6.34
CA THR A 206 -8.63 -17.88 -5.49
C THR A 206 -9.49 -18.86 -6.28
N PRO A 207 -9.07 -20.12 -6.46
CA PRO A 207 -9.78 -21.04 -7.33
C PRO A 207 -11.11 -21.48 -6.71
N THR A 208 -12.09 -21.68 -7.57
CA THR A 208 -13.40 -22.28 -7.29
C THR A 208 -13.28 -23.80 -7.07
N HIS A 209 -14.31 -24.42 -6.50
CA HIS A 209 -14.34 -25.88 -6.32
C HIS A 209 -14.15 -26.62 -7.66
N ARG A 210 -14.76 -26.12 -8.74
CA ARG A 210 -14.64 -26.71 -10.07
C ARG A 210 -13.20 -26.65 -10.59
N GLU A 211 -12.55 -25.50 -10.47
CA GLU A 211 -11.16 -25.35 -10.90
C GLU A 211 -10.24 -26.26 -10.11
N ILE A 212 -10.44 -26.39 -8.79
CA ILE A 212 -9.67 -27.32 -7.95
C ILE A 212 -9.84 -28.76 -8.42
N GLN A 213 -11.07 -29.19 -8.78
CA GLN A 213 -11.35 -30.55 -9.26
C GLN A 213 -10.75 -30.85 -10.64
N GLN A 214 -10.58 -29.84 -11.48
CA GLN A 214 -10.04 -29.95 -12.83
C GLN A 214 -8.51 -30.09 -12.87
N VAL A 215 -7.82 -29.85 -11.75
CA VAL A 215 -6.35 -29.93 -11.64
C VAL A 215 -5.88 -31.39 -11.39
N ASN A 216 -6.77 -32.38 -11.57
CA ASN A 216 -6.41 -33.81 -11.53
C ASN A 216 -5.73 -34.30 -12.80
#